data_AF-A0A4P9ZZ90-F1
#
_entry.id   AF-A0A4P9ZZ90-F1
#
_cell.length_a   1.000
_cell.length_b   1.000
_cell.length_c   1.000
_cell.angle_alpha   90.00
_cell.angle_beta   90.00
_cell.angle_gamma   90.00
#
_symmetry.space_group_name_H-M   'P 1'
#
loop_
_entity.id
_entity.type
_entity.pdbx_description
1 polymer ?
#
loop_
_entity_poly.entity_id
_entity_poly.type
_entity_poly.pdbx_seq_one_letter_code
_entity_poly.pdbx_strand_id
1 'polypeptide(L)'
;FRSLLKYYLKLEDEDTAVILVNQLLTRHGEALDALQVLNLLPTTWPIDALESFLTDALRQTEHRRRHNQVIKALHTNTNLTVHNQYAQLQNSLGPNV
;
A
#
# COMPACT_ATOMS: atom_id res chain seq x y z
N PHE A 1 -13.77 -9.03 2.87
CA PHE A 1 -13.64 -8.19 4.08
C PHE A 1 -14.33 -6.83 3.98
N ARG A 2 -14.22 -6.09 2.87
CA ARG A 2 -14.90 -4.78 2.71
C ARG A 2 -16.42 -4.79 2.93
N SER A 3 -17.13 -5.82 2.44
CA SER A 3 -18.58 -5.95 2.67
C SER A 3 -18.91 -6.18 4.15
N LEU A 4 -18.05 -6.90 4.88
CA LEU A 4 -18.21 -7.15 6.31
C LEU A 4 -17.95 -5.88 7.13
N LEU A 5 -16.93 -5.11 6.77
CA LEU A 5 -16.68 -3.78 7.34
C LEU A 5 -17.93 -2.89 7.21
N LYS A 6 -18.50 -2.80 6.00
CA LYS A 6 -19.72 -2.02 5.75
C LYS A 6 -20.94 -2.53 6.53
N TYR A 7 -20.99 -3.83 6.80
CA TYR A 7 -22.08 -4.42 7.59
C TYR A 7 -21.93 -4.04 9.07
N TYR A 8 -20.73 -4.17 9.65
CA TYR A 8 -20.48 -3.77 11.04
C TYR A 8 -20.69 -2.28 11.27
N LEU A 9 -20.33 -1.43 10.32
CA LEU A 9 -20.58 0.02 10.39
C LEU A 9 -22.07 0.42 10.38
N LYS A 10 -22.97 -0.51 10.08
CA LYS A 10 -24.43 -0.29 10.09
C LYS A 10 -25.12 -0.84 11.33
N LEU A 11 -24.38 -1.43 12.27
CA LEU A 11 -24.94 -1.89 13.54
C LEU A 11 -25.46 -0.69 14.33
N GLU A 12 -26.63 -0.84 14.95
CA GLU A 12 -27.24 0.21 15.78
C GLU A 12 -26.46 0.45 17.07
N ASP A 13 -25.84 -0.61 17.61
CA ASP A 13 -24.96 -0.54 18.78
C ASP A 13 -23.53 -0.14 18.37
N GLU A 14 -23.19 1.11 18.64
CA GLU A 14 -21.90 1.70 18.30
C GLU A 14 -20.74 1.02 19.03
N ASP A 15 -20.91 0.63 20.29
CA ASP A 15 -19.85 -0.02 21.08
C ASP A 15 -19.49 -1.39 20.47
N THR A 16 -20.51 -2.18 20.13
CA THR A 16 -20.31 -3.46 19.43
C THR A 16 -19.71 -3.24 18.04
N ALA A 17 -20.15 -2.21 17.30
CA ALA A 17 -19.61 -1.89 15.99
C ALA A 17 -18.11 -1.58 16.05
N VAL A 18 -17.68 -0.74 17.01
CA VAL A 18 -16.28 -0.37 17.23
C VAL A 18 -15.43 -1.61 17.51
N ILE A 19 -15.88 -2.50 18.41
CA ILE A 19 -15.15 -3.74 18.76
C ILE A 19 -14.98 -4.64 17.53
N LEU A 20 -16.06 -4.91 16.81
CA LEU A 20 -16.04 -5.82 15.65
C LEU A 20 -15.22 -5.27 14.49
N VAL A 21 -15.30 -3.97 14.24
CA VAL A 21 -14.48 -3.30 13.23
C VAL A 21 -13.02 -3.33 13.64
N ASN A 22 -12.67 -3.02 14.90
CA ASN A 22 -11.29 -3.08 15.37
C ASN A 22 -10.72 -4.51 15.21
N GLN A 23 -11.46 -5.54 15.63
CA GLN A 23 -11.06 -6.94 15.44
C GLN A 23 -10.85 -7.29 13.95
N LEU A 24 -11.75 -6.84 13.08
CA LEU A 24 -11.65 -7.03 11.64
C LEU A 24 -10.41 -6.35 11.06
N LEU A 25 -10.16 -5.09 11.43
CA LEU A 25 -9.04 -4.29 10.93
C LEU A 25 -7.70 -4.79 11.46
N THR A 26 -7.63 -5.21 12.73
CA THR A 26 -6.42 -5.79 13.30
C THR A 26 -6.05 -7.10 12.61
N ARG A 27 -7.03 -7.94 12.26
CA ARG A 27 -6.76 -9.26 11.67
C ARG A 27 -6.62 -9.26 10.16
N HIS A 28 -7.36 -8.38 9.48
CA HIS A 28 -7.50 -8.40 8.02
C HIS A 28 -7.22 -7.03 7.38
N GLY A 29 -6.64 -6.09 8.12
CA GLY A 29 -6.35 -4.73 7.66
C GLY A 29 -5.44 -4.68 6.44
N GLU A 30 -4.47 -5.60 6.33
CA GLU A 30 -3.57 -5.67 5.17
C GLU A 30 -4.29 -5.97 3.84
N ALA A 31 -5.42 -6.68 3.89
CA ALA A 31 -6.24 -6.98 2.72
C ALA A 31 -7.19 -5.82 2.35
N LEU A 32 -7.19 -4.74 3.13
CA LEU A 32 -8.01 -3.56 2.95
C LEU A 32 -7.14 -2.38 2.53
N ASP A 33 -7.67 -1.54 1.65
CA ASP A 33 -7.05 -0.27 1.34
C ASP A 33 -7.26 0.69 2.52
N ALA A 34 -6.17 1.09 3.17
CA ALA A 34 -6.21 1.92 4.36
C ALA A 34 -6.92 3.26 4.16
N LEU A 35 -6.75 3.90 3.00
CA LEU A 35 -7.44 5.16 2.69
C LEU A 35 -8.93 4.93 2.48
N GLN A 36 -9.31 3.83 1.82
CA GLN A 36 -10.73 3.48 1.67
C GLN A 36 -11.38 3.15 3.01
N VAL A 37 -10.66 2.50 3.92
CA VAL A 37 -11.16 2.22 5.28
C VAL A 37 -11.38 3.51 6.04
N LEU A 38 -10.40 4.43 6.04
CA LEU A 38 -10.51 5.71 6.74
C LEU A 38 -11.68 6.55 6.23
N ASN A 39 -11.93 6.56 4.92
CA ASN A 39 -13.07 7.25 4.34
C ASN A 39 -14.44 6.62 4.67
N LEU A 40 -14.47 5.39 5.17
CA LEU A 40 -15.69 4.70 5.57
C LEU A 40 -15.98 4.80 7.07
N LEU A 41 -14.96 5.08 7.89
CA LEU A 41 -15.09 5.12 9.34
C LEU A 41 -15.79 6.40 9.80
N PRO A 42 -16.70 6.34 10.79
CA PRO A 42 -17.30 7.52 11.39
C PRO A 42 -16.24 8.39 12.05
N THR A 43 -16.30 9.70 11.85
CA THR A 43 -15.37 10.67 12.47
C THR A 43 -15.58 10.83 13.98
N THR A 44 -16.68 10.28 14.51
CA THR A 44 -17.02 10.28 15.94
C THR A 44 -16.28 9.21 16.72
N TRP A 45 -15.68 8.22 16.04
CA TRP A 45 -15.05 7.09 16.71
C TRP A 45 -13.73 7.45 17.38
N PRO A 46 -13.43 6.88 18.56
CA PRO A 46 -12.16 7.09 19.23
C PRO A 46 -11.00 6.65 18.35
N ILE A 47 -10.00 7.52 18.18
CA ILE A 47 -8.81 7.18 17.38
C ILE A 47 -8.00 6.03 17.99
N ASP A 48 -8.06 5.89 19.32
CA ASP A 48 -7.39 4.81 20.07
C ASP A 48 -7.89 3.43 19.63
N ALA A 49 -9.17 3.32 19.24
CA ALA A 49 -9.72 2.07 18.71
C ALA A 49 -9.15 1.69 17.33
N LEU A 50 -8.49 2.62 16.65
CA LEU A 50 -7.90 2.43 15.31
C LEU A 50 -6.37 2.42 15.34
N GLU A 51 -5.74 2.63 16.51
CA GLU A 51 -4.29 2.84 16.65
C GLU A 51 -3.47 1.71 16.00
N SER A 52 -3.79 0.45 16.32
CA SER A 52 -3.07 -0.71 15.78
C SER A 52 -3.16 -0.76 14.26
N PHE A 53 -4.38 -0.62 13.72
CA PHE A 53 -4.62 -0.62 12.28
C PHE A 53 -3.89 0.52 11.56
N LEU A 54 -3.94 1.73 12.11
CA LEU A 54 -3.26 2.90 11.54
C LEU A 54 -1.74 2.73 11.54
N THR A 55 -1.19 2.22 12.64
CA THR A 55 0.24 1.95 12.78
C THR A 55 0.71 0.92 11.75
N ASP A 56 -0.04 -0.18 11.60
CA ASP A 56 0.29 -1.23 10.65
C ASP A 56 0.15 -0.75 9.20
N ALA A 57 -0.92 -0.02 8.88
CA ALA A 57 -1.15 0.56 7.55
C ALA A 57 -0.03 1.53 7.16
N LEU A 58 0.41 2.40 8.08
CA LEU A 58 1.51 3.33 7.85
C LEU A 58 2.83 2.59 7.64
N ARG A 59 3.13 1.61 8.50
CA ARG A 59 4.33 0.78 8.39
C ARG A 59 4.37 0.04 7.05
N GLN A 60 3.25 -0.53 6.61
CA GLN A 60 3.15 -1.23 5.34
C GLN A 60 3.31 -0.29 4.15
N THR A 61 2.75 0.92 4.23
CA THR A 61 2.91 1.96 3.20
C THR A 61 4.37 2.36 3.03
N GLU A 62 5.05 2.63 4.14
CA GLU A 62 6.47 2.97 4.12
C GLU A 62 7.35 1.80 3.66
N HIS A 63 7.03 0.57 4.07
CA HIS A 63 7.71 -0.61 3.55
C HIS A 63 7.54 -0.72 2.02
N ARG A 64 6.32 -0.59 1.50
CA ARG A 64 6.05 -0.69 0.06
C ARG A 64 6.77 0.40 -0.71
N ARG A 65 6.81 1.62 -0.17
CA ARG A 65 7.57 2.75 -0.74
C ARG A 65 9.05 2.41 -0.87
N ARG A 66 9.68 1.91 0.21
CA ARG A 66 11.11 1.52 0.20
C ARG A 66 11.36 0.38 -0.77
N HIS A 67 10.50 -0.64 -0.79
CA HIS A 67 10.60 -1.75 -1.73
C HIS A 67 10.55 -1.26 -3.19
N ASN A 68 9.59 -0.39 -3.51
CA ASN A 68 9.46 0.18 -4.85
C ASN A 68 10.67 1.04 -5.25
N GLN A 69 11.31 1.74 -4.30
CA GLN A 69 12.55 2.47 -4.57
C GLN A 69 13.69 1.53 -4.97
N VAL A 70 13.84 0.40 -4.28
CA VAL A 70 14.85 -0.63 -4.61
C VAL A 70 14.56 -1.22 -6.00
N ILE A 71 13.33 -1.64 -6.26
CA ILE A 71 12.93 -2.18 -7.56
C ILE A 71 13.17 -1.17 -8.68
N LYS A 72 12.81 0.11 -8.48
CA LYS A 72 13.09 1.18 -9.45
C LYS A 72 14.59 1.37 -9.70
N ALA A 73 15.40 1.34 -8.66
CA ALA A 73 16.86 1.48 -8.78
C ALA A 73 17.46 0.32 -9.59
N LEU A 74 17.01 -0.91 -9.33
CA LEU A 74 17.42 -2.09 -10.11
C LEU A 74 17.06 -1.95 -11.58
N HIS A 75 15.80 -1.60 -11.90
CA HIS A 75 15.38 -1.37 -13.29
C HIS A 75 16.15 -0.24 -13.97
N THR A 76 16.48 0.81 -13.22
CA THR A 76 17.27 1.93 -13.75
C THR A 76 18.67 1.44 -14.15
N ASN A 77 19.32 0.65 -13.29
CA ASN A 77 20.63 0.07 -13.58
C ASN A 77 20.60 -0.89 -14.77
N THR A 78 19.60 -1.78 -14.85
CA THR A 78 19.46 -2.71 -15.99
C THR A 78 19.26 -1.94 -17.29
N ASN A 79 18.42 -0.90 -17.28
CA ASN A 79 18.16 -0.08 -18.45
C ASN A 79 19.42 0.68 -18.91
N LEU A 80 20.18 1.24 -17.98
CA LEU A 80 21.45 1.91 -18.28
C LEU A 80 22.48 0.95 -18.88
N THR A 81 22.56 -0.28 -18.35
CA THR A 81 23.49 -1.30 -18.85
C THR A 81 23.15 -1.69 -20.29
N VAL A 82 21.88 -1.97 -20.57
CA VAL A 82 21.40 -2.31 -21.93
C VAL A 82 21.64 -1.14 -22.89
N HIS A 83 21.35 0.09 -22.46
CA HIS A 83 21.58 1.27 -23.29
C HIS A 83 23.07 1.47 -23.64
N ASN A 84 23.97 1.25 -22.67
CA ASN A 84 25.40 1.34 -22.89
C ASN A 84 25.88 0.25 -23.88
N GLN A 85 25.44 -0.99 -23.70
CA GLN A 85 25.74 -2.09 -24.64
C GLN A 85 25.26 -1.77 -26.06
N TYR A 86 24.06 -1.20 -26.20
CA TYR A 86 23.52 -0.77 -27.49
C TYR A 86 24.38 0.34 -28.13
N ALA A 87 24.78 1.35 -27.36
CA ALA A 87 25.65 2.42 -27.85
C ALA A 87 27.02 1.90 -28.28
N GLN A 88 27.61 0.97 -27.53
CA GLN A 88 28.88 0.31 -27.90
C GLN A 88 28.75 -0.47 -29.22
N LEU A 89 27.62 -1.17 -29.42
CA LEU A 89 27.36 -1.90 -30.66
C LEU A 89 27.18 -0.94 -31.85
N GLN A 90 26.49 0.19 -31.67
CA GLN A 90 26.39 1.21 -32.72
C GLN A 90 27.75 1.79 -33.08
N ASN A 91 28.60 2.05 -32.09
CA ASN A 91 29.95 2.55 -32.32
C ASN A 91 30.84 1.51 -33.04
N SER A 92 30.66 0.22 -32.78
CA SER A 92 31.44 -0.85 -33.42
C SER A 92 30.99 -1.17 -34.84
N LEU A 93 29.73 -0.89 -35.19
CA LEU A 93 29.20 -1.04 -36.55
C LEU A 93 29.61 0.11 -37.49
N GLY A 94 30.19 1.20 -36.96
CA GLY A 94 30.55 2.40 -37.73
C GLY A 94 29.31 3.22 -38.16
N PRO A 95 29.48 4.45 -38.66
CA PRO A 95 28.35 5.23 -39.18
C PRO A 95 27.70 4.46 -40.33
N ASN A 96 26.42 4.11 -40.19
CA ASN A 96 25.61 3.71 -41.33
C ASN A 96 25.55 4.91 -42.28
N VAL A 97 26.23 4.79 -43.42
CA VAL A 97 26.11 5.70 -44.58
C VAL A 97 24.71 5.60 -45.17
#